data_AF-A0A938BR94-F1
#
_entry.id   AF-A0A938BR94-F1
#
_cell.length_a   1.000
_cell.length_b   1.000
_cell.length_c   1.000
_cell.angle_alpha   90.00
_cell.angle_beta   90.00
_cell.angle_gamma   90.00
#
_symmetry.space_group_name_H-M   'P 1'
#
loop_
_entity.id
_entity.type
_entity.pdbx_description
1 polymer ?
#
loop_
_entity_poly.entity_id
_entity_poly.type
_entity_poly.pdbx_seq_one_letter_code
_entity_poly.pdbx_strand_id
1 'polypeptide(L)'
;AEIEGEMGDAHVGLQARLMSQALRKLTGSISKSRTTVIFINQIRMKIGVMFGNPETTSGGNALKFYASLRLDIRKVASIKEREEVVGNRTRVRVVKNKVAPPFRAAEFDIMFDEGLSRTGELIDLGIDQGILERAGTWISYGSDRLGQGRENARRTLRENADLAERLEREVRAKLGLVAGETAAGASASPEGARASAAGASGAGHAAARPVAGAAAARIPAAAARSAAPSRGGPAAPARKREGGEERAR
;
A
#
# COMPACT_ATOMS: atom_id res chain seq x y z
N ALA A 1 -12.07 -38.12 3.42
CA ALA A 1 -10.91 -38.27 4.33
C ALA A 1 -11.08 -37.46 5.62
N GLU A 2 -10.98 -36.11 5.63
CA GLU A 2 -11.21 -35.34 6.88
C GLU A 2 -12.70 -35.10 7.17
N ILE A 3 -13.51 -34.84 6.14
CA ILE A 3 -14.97 -34.61 6.29
C ILE A 3 -15.74 -35.92 6.54
N GLU A 4 -15.16 -37.06 6.17
CA GLU A 4 -15.79 -38.39 6.25
C GLU A 4 -15.29 -39.23 7.44
N GLY A 5 -14.30 -38.72 8.20
CA GLY A 5 -13.73 -39.40 9.36
C GLY A 5 -14.47 -39.10 10.66
N GLU A 6 -14.20 -39.87 11.71
CA GLU A 6 -14.79 -39.63 13.03
C GLU A 6 -14.11 -38.46 13.74
N MET A 7 -14.87 -37.73 14.58
CA MET A 7 -14.33 -36.63 15.40
C MET A 7 -13.29 -37.19 16.38
N GLY A 8 -12.01 -36.96 16.10
CA GLY A 8 -10.90 -37.44 16.93
C GLY A 8 -9.79 -38.13 16.14
N ASP A 9 -10.05 -38.48 14.87
CA ASP A 9 -9.04 -39.12 14.03
C ASP A 9 -7.86 -38.18 13.72
N ALA A 10 -6.66 -38.63 14.10
CA ALA A 10 -5.44 -37.88 13.96
C ALA A 10 -4.94 -37.81 12.51
N HIS A 11 -5.48 -36.86 11.73
CA HIS A 11 -5.01 -36.57 10.38
C HIS A 11 -3.84 -35.56 10.39
N VAL A 12 -2.71 -35.96 10.97
CA VAL A 12 -1.56 -35.06 11.14
C VAL A 12 -1.03 -34.61 9.78
N GLY A 13 -1.20 -33.32 9.47
CA GLY A 13 -0.61 -32.68 8.29
C GLY A 13 -1.27 -33.01 6.95
N LEU A 14 -2.43 -33.68 6.93
CA LEU A 14 -3.16 -34.00 5.69
C LEU A 14 -3.45 -32.74 4.87
N GLN A 15 -4.01 -31.71 5.50
CA GLN A 15 -4.30 -30.43 4.84
C GLN A 15 -3.04 -29.73 4.30
N ALA A 16 -1.93 -29.77 5.03
CA ALA A 16 -0.68 -29.16 4.57
C ALA A 16 -0.12 -29.87 3.32
N ARG A 17 -0.26 -31.20 3.25
CA ARG A 17 0.14 -32.01 2.08
C ARG A 17 -0.79 -31.75 0.89
N LEU A 18 -2.10 -31.75 1.12
CA LEU A 18 -3.11 -31.42 0.10
C LEU A 18 -2.83 -30.04 -0.52
N MET A 19 -2.63 -29.03 0.31
CA MET A 19 -2.34 -27.66 -0.13
C MET A 19 -1.06 -27.57 -0.96
N SER A 20 0.00 -28.29 -0.56
CA SER A 20 1.26 -28.32 -1.31
C SER A 20 1.09 -28.92 -2.70
N GLN A 21 0.28 -29.98 -2.82
CA GLN A 21 -0.02 -30.62 -4.10
C GLN A 21 -0.95 -29.76 -4.97
N ALA A 22 -2.00 -29.19 -4.37
CA ALA A 22 -2.95 -28.32 -5.05
C ALA A 22 -2.26 -27.08 -5.62
N LEU A 23 -1.49 -26.35 -4.82
CA LEU A 23 -0.80 -25.14 -5.28
C LEU A 23 0.21 -25.41 -6.39
N ARG A 24 0.89 -26.56 -6.38
CA ARG A 24 1.80 -26.96 -7.45
C ARG A 24 1.07 -27.13 -8.80
N LYS A 25 -0.11 -27.75 -8.79
CA LYS A 25 -0.95 -27.91 -9.98
C LYS A 25 -1.59 -26.58 -10.42
N LEU A 26 -2.13 -25.83 -9.45
CA LEU A 26 -2.83 -24.58 -9.70
C LEU A 26 -1.93 -23.49 -10.28
N THR A 27 -0.67 -23.38 -9.83
CA THR A 27 0.24 -22.31 -10.30
C THR A 27 0.41 -22.33 -11.82
N GLY A 28 0.52 -23.51 -12.43
CA GLY A 28 0.64 -23.66 -13.88
C GLY A 28 -0.63 -23.24 -14.62
N SER A 29 -1.80 -23.59 -14.10
CA SER A 29 -3.09 -23.22 -14.71
C SER A 29 -3.41 -21.73 -14.55
N ILE A 30 -3.17 -21.16 -13.37
CA ILE A 30 -3.41 -19.75 -13.04
C ILE A 30 -2.60 -18.82 -13.96
N SER A 31 -1.33 -19.16 -14.21
CA SER A 31 -0.49 -18.36 -15.10
C SER A 31 -0.98 -18.39 -16.55
N LYS A 32 -1.59 -19.48 -17.00
CA LYS A 32 -2.14 -19.61 -18.36
C LYS A 32 -3.47 -18.88 -18.51
N SER A 33 -4.32 -18.94 -17.49
CA SER A 33 -5.64 -18.30 -17.49
C SER A 33 -5.62 -16.81 -17.16
N ARG A 34 -4.46 -16.25 -16.76
CA ARG A 34 -4.29 -14.86 -16.30
C ARG A 34 -5.28 -14.48 -15.19
N THR A 35 -5.69 -15.46 -14.38
CA THR A 35 -6.65 -15.25 -13.28
C THR A 35 -5.90 -14.87 -12.01
N THR A 36 -6.48 -13.99 -11.19
CA THR A 36 -5.96 -13.72 -9.84
C THR A 36 -6.70 -14.59 -8.83
N VAL A 37 -5.94 -15.35 -8.04
CA VAL A 37 -6.50 -16.18 -6.96
C VAL A 37 -6.13 -15.57 -5.62
N ILE A 38 -7.13 -15.25 -4.81
CA ILE A 38 -6.97 -14.65 -3.49
C ILE A 38 -7.30 -15.71 -2.44
N PHE A 39 -6.35 -15.96 -1.54
CA PHE A 39 -6.55 -16.84 -0.39
C PHE A 39 -6.72 -15.99 0.87
N ILE A 40 -7.86 -16.14 1.53
CA ILE A 40 -8.10 -15.57 2.86
C ILE A 40 -7.66 -16.62 3.88
N ASN A 41 -6.79 -16.24 4.80
CA ASN A 41 -6.27 -17.15 5.81
C ASN A 41 -6.39 -16.52 7.20
N GLN A 42 -6.64 -17.36 8.19
CA GLN A 42 -6.75 -16.95 9.58
C GLN A 42 -5.41 -17.15 10.29
N ILE A 43 -5.17 -16.31 11.29
CA ILE A 43 -4.03 -16.48 12.18
C ILE A 43 -4.40 -17.51 13.26
N ARG A 44 -3.42 -18.35 13.61
CA ARG A 44 -3.44 -19.28 14.75
C ARG A 44 -2.17 -19.06 15.55
N MET A 45 -2.22 -19.33 16.85
CA MET A 45 -1.04 -19.30 17.69
C MET A 45 -0.39 -20.69 17.69
N LYS A 46 0.90 -20.75 17.40
CA LYS A 46 1.66 -22.00 17.53
C LYS A 46 2.11 -22.17 18.99
N ILE A 47 1.58 -23.19 19.65
CA ILE A 47 1.99 -23.57 21.01
C ILE A 47 3.43 -24.10 20.96
N GLY A 48 4.26 -23.71 21.93
CA GLY A 48 5.63 -24.24 22.10
C GLY A 48 6.75 -23.49 21.36
N VAL A 49 6.52 -22.26 20.89
CA VAL A 49 7.58 -21.42 20.30
C VAL A 49 8.26 -20.61 21.41
N MET A 50 9.53 -20.91 21.71
CA MET A 50 10.31 -20.22 22.74
C MET A 50 10.88 -18.86 22.30
N PHE A 51 10.95 -18.59 20.99
CA PHE A 51 11.49 -17.34 20.44
C PHE A 51 10.87 -16.99 19.08
N GLY A 52 10.58 -15.71 18.84
CA GLY A 52 10.00 -15.19 17.60
C GLY A 52 8.50 -14.92 17.64
N ASN A 53 7.90 -14.55 16.50
CA ASN A 53 6.47 -14.28 16.40
C ASN A 53 5.67 -15.61 16.46
N PRO A 54 4.79 -15.84 17.45
CA PRO A 54 4.02 -17.09 17.60
C PRO A 54 2.89 -17.24 16.57
N GLU A 55 2.64 -16.21 15.75
CA GLU A 55 1.59 -16.22 14.74
C GLU A 55 1.94 -17.13 13.56
N THR A 56 1.07 -18.10 13.30
CA THR A 56 1.13 -18.96 12.12
C THR A 56 -0.18 -18.96 11.36
N THR A 57 -0.10 -19.19 10.06
CA THR A 57 -1.26 -19.37 9.18
C THR A 57 -1.59 -20.86 9.07
N SER A 58 -2.86 -21.20 8.85
CA SER A 58 -3.26 -22.60 8.58
C SER A 58 -2.83 -23.04 7.17
N GLY A 59 -2.89 -24.35 6.90
CA GLY A 59 -2.56 -24.92 5.58
C GLY A 59 -1.06 -25.16 5.31
N GLY A 60 -0.22 -25.14 6.36
CA GLY A 60 1.21 -25.41 6.26
C GLY A 60 2.01 -24.24 5.66
N ASN A 61 3.17 -24.55 5.07
CA ASN A 61 4.09 -23.53 4.56
C ASN A 61 3.99 -23.27 3.06
N ALA A 62 3.32 -24.13 2.28
CA ALA A 62 3.29 -24.03 0.82
C ALA A 62 2.76 -22.68 0.32
N LEU A 63 1.66 -22.20 0.90
CA LEU A 63 1.07 -20.91 0.52
C LEU A 63 2.05 -19.75 0.70
N LYS A 64 2.91 -19.80 1.73
CA LYS A 64 3.92 -18.77 1.98
C LYS A 64 4.94 -18.68 0.83
N PHE A 65 5.24 -19.78 0.14
CA PHE A 65 6.20 -19.82 -0.96
C PHE A 65 5.58 -19.49 -2.31
N TYR A 66 4.41 -20.05 -2.59
CA TYR A 66 3.71 -19.85 -3.87
C TYR A 66 3.07 -18.45 -3.99
N ALA A 67 2.64 -17.82 -2.89
CA ALA A 67 2.06 -16.48 -2.95
C ALA A 67 3.06 -15.44 -3.50
N SER A 68 2.61 -14.66 -4.49
CA SER A 68 3.35 -13.50 -5.03
C SER A 68 3.25 -12.28 -4.11
N LEU A 69 2.09 -12.08 -3.49
CA LEU A 69 1.81 -11.03 -2.53
C LEU A 69 1.29 -11.66 -1.23
N ARG A 70 1.75 -11.16 -0.08
CA ARG A 70 1.16 -11.47 1.22
C ARG A 70 0.87 -10.18 1.96
N LEU A 71 -0.40 -10.01 2.30
CA LEU A 71 -0.92 -8.87 3.01
C LEU A 71 -1.29 -9.33 4.43
N ASP A 72 -0.73 -8.66 5.44
CA ASP A 72 -1.16 -8.79 6.83
C ASP A 72 -2.09 -7.62 7.14
N ILE A 73 -3.35 -7.93 7.43
CA ILE A 73 -4.42 -6.96 7.67
C ILE A 73 -4.71 -6.96 9.16
N ARG A 74 -4.56 -5.81 9.81
CA ARG A 74 -4.84 -5.64 11.24
C ARG A 74 -5.70 -4.42 11.48
N LYS A 75 -6.70 -4.57 12.35
CA LYS A 75 -7.45 -3.44 12.90
C LYS A 75 -6.55 -2.68 13.88
N VAL A 76 -6.41 -1.37 13.68
CA VAL A 76 -5.60 -0.48 14.53
C VAL A 76 -6.48 0.23 15.55
N ALA A 77 -7.53 0.90 15.07
CA ALA A 77 -8.43 1.69 15.91
C ALA A 77 -9.87 1.56 15.43
N SER A 78 -10.82 1.81 16.34
CA SER A 78 -12.23 1.97 15.98
C SER A 78 -12.51 3.46 15.78
N ILE A 79 -13.16 3.81 14.68
CA ILE A 79 -13.62 5.16 14.39
C ILE A 79 -14.98 5.33 15.05
N LYS A 80 -15.09 6.32 15.92
CA LYS A 80 -16.32 6.67 16.62
C LYS A 80 -16.80 8.04 16.16
N GLU A 81 -18.08 8.16 15.90
CA GLU A 81 -18.75 9.45 15.72
C GLU A 81 -19.69 9.64 16.91
N ARG A 82 -19.39 10.65 17.73
CA ARG A 82 -20.07 10.88 19.02
C ARG A 82 -19.95 9.64 19.93
N GLU A 83 -21.01 8.83 20.04
CA GLU A 83 -21.03 7.60 20.86
C GLU A 83 -21.09 6.30 20.03
N GLU A 84 -21.36 6.37 18.73
CA GLU A 84 -21.51 5.19 17.88
C GLU A 84 -20.20 4.84 17.16
N VAL A 85 -19.92 3.54 17.02
CA VAL A 85 -18.76 3.05 16.27
C VAL A 85 -19.15 2.95 14.80
N VAL A 86 -18.72 3.92 14.01
CA VAL A 86 -19.08 4.04 12.58
C VAL A 86 -18.11 3.27 11.67
N GLY A 87 -16.92 2.93 12.17
CA GLY A 87 -15.97 2.15 11.38
C GLY A 87 -14.71 1.68 12.11
N ASN A 88 -13.79 1.11 11.35
CA ASN A 88 -12.52 0.59 11.80
C ASN A 88 -11.37 1.14 10.93
N ARG A 89 -10.38 1.76 11.57
CA ARG A 89 -9.10 2.05 10.93
C ARG A 89 -8.28 0.77 10.86
N THR A 90 -7.93 0.39 9.64
CA THR A 90 -7.24 -0.86 9.32
C THR A 90 -5.89 -0.55 8.68
N ARG A 91 -4.86 -1.27 9.14
CA ARG A 91 -3.52 -1.19 8.56
C ARG A 91 -3.20 -2.49 7.84
N VAL A 92 -2.77 -2.36 6.61
CA VAL A 92 -2.35 -3.48 5.77
C VAL A 92 -0.85 -3.37 5.53
N ARG A 93 -0.10 -4.37 6.01
CA ARG A 93 1.34 -4.48 5.78
C ARG A 93 1.63 -5.52 4.71
N VAL A 94 2.44 -5.14 3.71
CA VAL A 94 2.91 -6.06 2.68
C VAL A 94 4.10 -6.85 3.24
N VAL A 95 3.84 -8.06 3.74
CA VAL A 95 4.86 -8.94 4.34
C VAL A 95 5.72 -9.61 3.26
N LYS A 96 5.14 -9.90 2.09
CA LYS A 96 5.86 -10.48 0.95
C LYS A 96 5.41 -9.80 -0.33
N ASN A 97 6.37 -9.41 -1.15
CA ASN A 97 6.11 -8.88 -2.49
C ASN A 97 7.17 -9.42 -3.47
N LYS A 98 6.72 -10.04 -4.57
CA LYS A 98 7.60 -10.51 -5.66
C LYS A 98 7.67 -9.55 -6.86
N VAL A 99 6.85 -8.49 -6.87
CA VAL A 99 6.69 -7.58 -8.03
C VAL A 99 7.29 -6.21 -7.75
N ALA A 100 7.26 -5.75 -6.50
CA ALA A 100 7.76 -4.45 -6.10
C ALA A 100 8.45 -4.53 -4.69
N PRO A 101 9.03 -3.43 -4.19
CA PRO A 101 9.66 -3.42 -2.87
C PRO A 101 8.70 -3.90 -1.75
N PRO A 102 9.12 -4.85 -0.90
CA PRO A 102 8.29 -5.33 0.20
C PRO A 102 8.28 -4.35 1.40
N PHE A 103 7.48 -4.67 2.42
CA PHE A 103 7.39 -3.98 3.73
C PHE A 103 6.76 -2.59 3.76
N ARG A 104 6.13 -2.16 2.67
CA ARG A 104 5.23 -1.00 2.72
C ARG A 104 3.97 -1.31 3.52
N ALA A 105 3.44 -0.31 4.20
CA ALA A 105 2.16 -0.37 4.87
C ALA A 105 1.23 0.68 4.29
N ALA A 106 -0.05 0.34 4.18
CA ALA A 106 -1.13 1.27 3.85
C ALA A 106 -2.10 1.30 5.03
N GLU A 107 -2.56 2.49 5.37
CA GLU A 107 -3.58 2.70 6.40
C GLU A 107 -4.82 3.26 5.71
N PHE A 108 -5.97 2.64 5.95
CA PHE A 108 -7.23 3.09 5.41
C PHE A 108 -8.36 2.83 6.40
N ASP A 109 -9.44 3.57 6.22
CA ASP A 109 -10.62 3.47 7.04
C ASP A 109 -11.67 2.59 6.36
N ILE A 110 -12.18 1.61 7.09
CA ILE A 110 -13.32 0.78 6.69
C ILE A 110 -14.53 1.26 7.48
N MET A 111 -15.48 1.89 6.80
CA MET A 111 -16.76 2.31 7.38
C MET A 111 -17.77 1.18 7.22
N PHE A 112 -18.70 1.02 8.17
CA PHE A 112 -19.64 -0.11 8.14
C PHE A 112 -20.77 0.04 7.11
N ASP A 113 -21.05 1.26 6.68
CA ASP A 113 -22.06 1.65 5.71
C ASP A 113 -21.56 1.58 4.26
N GLU A 114 -20.34 2.03 3.99
CA GLU A 114 -19.77 2.15 2.63
C GLU A 114 -18.59 1.20 2.34
N GLY A 115 -18.07 0.50 3.36
CA GLY A 115 -16.88 -0.32 3.22
C GLY A 115 -15.61 0.52 3.14
N LEU A 116 -14.82 0.39 2.07
CA LEU A 116 -13.55 1.13 1.92
C LEU A 116 -13.82 2.59 1.54
N SER A 117 -13.44 3.51 2.42
CA SER A 117 -13.66 4.95 2.21
C SER A 117 -12.60 5.55 1.28
N ARG A 118 -12.85 5.51 -0.04
CA ARG A 118 -11.95 6.07 -1.08
C ARG A 118 -11.67 7.56 -0.86
N THR A 119 -12.69 8.32 -0.48
CA THR A 119 -12.57 9.76 -0.17
C THR A 119 -11.72 10.01 1.07
N GLY A 120 -11.83 9.15 2.09
CA GLY A 120 -10.98 9.22 3.28
C GLY A 120 -9.49 9.01 2.97
N GLU A 121 -9.18 7.99 2.18
CA GLU A 121 -7.80 7.71 1.74
C GLU A 121 -7.25 8.83 0.85
N LEU A 122 -8.07 9.39 -0.04
CA LEU A 122 -7.68 10.48 -0.92
C LEU A 122 -7.29 11.74 -0.15
N ILE A 123 -8.00 12.06 0.96
CA ILE A 123 -7.63 13.18 1.83
C ILE A 123 -6.28 12.92 2.50
N ASP A 124 -6.06 11.73 3.05
CA ASP A 124 -4.79 11.41 3.74
C ASP A 124 -3.62 11.47 2.77
N LEU A 125 -3.74 10.83 1.60
CA LEU A 125 -2.73 10.90 0.55
C LEU A 125 -2.53 12.32 0.03
N GLY A 126 -3.61 13.10 -0.11
CA GLY A 126 -3.54 14.49 -0.56
C GLY A 126 -2.77 15.39 0.42
N ILE A 127 -2.93 15.16 1.73
CA ILE A 127 -2.18 15.88 2.77
C ILE A 127 -0.72 15.43 2.79
N ASP A 128 -0.46 14.12 2.72
CA ASP A 128 0.89 13.56 2.72
C ASP A 128 1.71 14.02 1.49
N GLN A 129 1.06 14.17 0.34
CA GLN A 129 1.69 14.66 -0.89
C GLN A 129 1.69 16.20 -1.01
N GLY A 130 1.20 16.91 0.01
CA GLY A 130 1.13 18.38 0.03
C GLY A 130 0.29 19.00 -1.09
N ILE A 131 -0.73 18.28 -1.56
CA ILE A 131 -1.74 18.80 -2.50
C ILE A 131 -2.87 19.48 -1.71
N LEU A 132 -3.20 18.91 -0.55
CA LEU A 132 -4.13 19.48 0.41
C LEU A 132 -3.35 20.20 1.50
N GLU A 133 -3.75 21.44 1.78
CA GLU A 133 -3.17 22.23 2.86
C GLU A 133 -4.05 22.11 4.11
N ARG A 134 -3.41 21.83 5.25
CA ARG A 134 -4.08 21.76 6.55
C ARG A 134 -3.79 23.04 7.35
N ALA A 135 -4.75 23.96 7.39
CA ALA A 135 -4.71 25.15 8.24
C ALA A 135 -5.39 24.84 9.58
N GLY A 136 -4.65 24.23 10.50
CA GLY A 136 -5.18 23.77 11.79
C GLY A 136 -6.22 22.65 11.60
N THR A 137 -7.49 22.93 11.88
CA THR A 137 -8.60 21.99 11.67
C THR A 137 -9.22 22.13 10.28
N TRP A 138 -8.87 23.16 9.50
CA TRP A 138 -9.41 23.37 8.16
C TRP A 138 -8.57 22.66 7.10
N ILE A 139 -9.24 22.00 6.15
CA ILE A 139 -8.61 21.38 4.99
C ILE A 139 -8.98 22.20 3.76
N SER A 140 -7.96 22.63 3.02
CA SER A 140 -8.07 23.43 1.80
C SER A 140 -7.45 22.71 0.62
N TYR A 141 -8.08 22.84 -0.54
CA TYR A 141 -7.56 22.40 -1.82
C TYR A 141 -7.37 23.64 -2.71
N GLY A 142 -6.14 24.13 -2.80
CA GLY A 142 -5.83 25.40 -3.46
C GLY A 142 -6.63 26.55 -2.84
N SER A 143 -7.53 27.17 -3.61
CA SER A 143 -8.41 28.25 -3.16
C SER A 143 -9.68 27.77 -2.44
N ASP A 144 -10.07 26.51 -2.62
CA ASP A 144 -11.35 25.99 -2.15
C ASP A 144 -11.22 25.38 -0.75
N ARG A 145 -12.12 25.77 0.15
CA ARG A 145 -12.18 25.21 1.51
C ARG A 145 -13.07 23.98 1.50
N LEU A 146 -12.48 22.80 1.66
CA LEU A 146 -13.19 21.52 1.73
C LEU A 146 -13.94 21.34 3.05
N GLY A 147 -13.48 22.00 4.11
CA GLY A 147 -14.20 22.06 5.37
C GLY A 147 -13.35 21.89 6.62
N GLN A 148 -14.03 21.94 7.77
CA GLN A 148 -13.41 21.71 9.07
C GLN A 148 -13.42 20.22 9.41
N GLY A 149 -12.22 19.65 9.59
CA GLY A 149 -12.00 18.28 9.99
C GLY A 149 -12.16 17.26 8.86
N ARG A 150 -11.81 16.01 9.18
CA ARG A 150 -11.82 14.88 8.23
C ARG A 150 -13.23 14.56 7.74
N GLU A 151 -14.23 14.55 8.62
CA GLU A 151 -15.59 14.13 8.28
C GLU A 151 -16.26 15.08 7.29
N ASN A 152 -16.15 16.39 7.54
CA ASN A 152 -16.75 17.37 6.65
C ASN A 152 -16.10 17.36 5.27
N ALA A 153 -14.77 17.25 5.21
CA ALA A 153 -14.05 17.10 3.95
C ALA A 153 -14.44 15.83 3.19
N ARG A 154 -14.70 14.71 3.89
CA ARG A 154 -15.24 13.48 3.27
C ARG A 154 -16.60 13.71 2.64
N ARG A 155 -17.51 14.39 3.34
CA ARG A 155 -18.84 14.72 2.81
C ARG A 155 -18.76 15.60 1.58
N THR A 156 -17.98 16.67 1.62
CA THR A 156 -17.82 17.58 0.48
C THR A 156 -17.20 16.90 -0.73
N LEU A 157 -16.23 15.99 -0.54
CA LEU A 157 -15.68 15.18 -1.63
C LEU A 157 -16.66 14.13 -2.17
N ARG A 158 -17.60 13.65 -1.34
CA ARG A 158 -18.65 12.72 -1.78
C ARG A 158 -19.72 13.44 -2.60
N GLU A 159 -20.05 14.68 -2.24
CA GLU A 159 -20.99 15.52 -2.98
C GLU A 159 -20.40 16.02 -4.30
N ASN A 160 -19.10 16.36 -4.32
CA ASN A 160 -18.40 16.89 -5.49
C ASN A 160 -17.47 15.85 -6.13
N ALA A 161 -18.03 14.95 -6.93
CA ALA A 161 -17.28 13.89 -7.63
C ALA A 161 -16.19 14.43 -8.57
N ASP A 162 -16.43 15.57 -9.24
CA ASP A 162 -15.46 16.19 -10.15
C ASP A 162 -14.17 16.62 -9.42
N LEU A 163 -14.32 17.16 -8.21
CA LEU A 163 -13.19 17.59 -7.38
C LEU A 163 -12.40 16.38 -6.89
N ALA A 164 -13.09 15.30 -6.50
CA ALA A 164 -12.44 14.05 -6.09
C ALA A 164 -11.63 13.42 -7.24
N GLU A 165 -12.15 13.40 -8.46
CA GLU A 165 -11.44 12.84 -9.62
C GLU A 165 -10.22 13.69 -10.01
N ARG A 166 -10.33 15.01 -9.94
CA ARG A 166 -9.21 15.93 -10.18
C ARG A 166 -8.09 15.73 -9.16
N LEU A 167 -8.45 15.66 -7.87
CA LEU A 167 -7.51 15.40 -6.78
C LEU A 167 -6.86 14.02 -6.93
N GLU A 168 -7.62 13.00 -7.33
CA GLU A 168 -7.09 11.66 -7.56
C GLU A 168 -6.08 11.62 -8.71
N ARG A 169 -6.35 12.29 -9.83
CA ARG A 169 -5.40 12.40 -10.95
C ARG A 169 -4.09 13.05 -10.50
N GLU A 170 -4.17 14.14 -9.73
CA GLU A 170 -2.98 14.83 -9.20
C GLU A 170 -2.20 13.97 -8.21
N VAL A 171 -2.88 13.28 -7.29
CA VAL A 171 -2.26 12.34 -6.35
C VAL A 171 -1.58 11.19 -7.09
N ARG A 172 -2.25 10.58 -8.08
CA ARG A 172 -1.67 9.48 -8.89
C ARG A 172 -0.48 9.95 -9.71
N ALA A 173 -0.52 11.17 -10.24
CA ALA A 173 0.59 11.76 -10.99
C ALA A 173 1.82 11.96 -10.09
N LYS A 174 1.65 12.52 -8.88
CA LYS A 174 2.75 12.68 -7.91
C LYS A 174 3.33 11.34 -7.44
N LEU A 175 2.49 10.32 -7.29
CA LEU A 175 2.92 8.97 -6.90
C LEU A 175 3.59 8.19 -8.04
N GLY A 176 3.66 8.75 -9.26
CA GLY A 176 4.29 8.11 -10.41
C GLY A 176 3.56 6.87 -10.92
N LEU A 177 2.28 6.70 -10.55
CA LEU A 177 1.45 5.56 -10.97
C LEU A 177 0.81 5.79 -12.34
N VAL A 178 0.89 7.01 -12.87
CA VAL A 178 0.48 7.35 -14.24
C VAL A 178 1.66 7.16 -15.18
N ALA A 179 1.91 5.91 -15.58
CA ALA A 179 2.59 5.61 -16.83
C ALA A 179 1.51 5.16 -17.83
N GLY A 180 0.72 6.09 -18.39
CA GLY A 180 -0.25 5.69 -19.42
C GLY A 180 -1.40 6.61 -19.83
N GLU A 181 -1.64 7.78 -19.21
CA GLU A 181 -2.80 8.62 -19.60
C GLU A 181 -2.50 10.11 -19.88
N THR A 182 -1.22 10.51 -19.93
CA THR A 182 -0.86 11.89 -20.31
C THR A 182 -0.65 12.05 -21.83
N ALA A 183 -1.05 11.09 -22.66
CA ALA A 183 -0.85 11.15 -24.12
C ALA A 183 -2.13 11.01 -24.99
N ALA A 184 -3.34 10.92 -24.42
CA ALA A 184 -4.53 10.59 -25.23
C ALA A 184 -5.81 11.42 -25.00
N GLY A 185 -5.76 12.59 -24.33
CA GLY A 185 -6.99 13.31 -23.98
C GLY A 185 -6.97 14.83 -23.96
N ALA A 186 -5.93 15.49 -24.45
CA ALA A 186 -5.84 16.95 -24.50
C ALA A 186 -5.76 17.49 -25.93
N SER A 187 -6.77 17.20 -26.76
CA SER A 187 -7.05 17.97 -27.99
C SER A 187 -8.47 17.72 -28.50
N ALA A 188 -9.47 18.26 -27.81
CA ALA A 188 -10.83 18.51 -28.30
C ALA A 188 -11.49 19.38 -27.21
N SER A 189 -11.86 20.65 -27.41
CA SER A 189 -12.39 21.40 -28.57
C SER A 189 -12.37 22.90 -28.18
N PRO A 190 -13.00 23.85 -28.90
CA PRO A 190 -13.17 24.07 -30.36
C PRO A 190 -12.75 25.50 -30.77
N GLU A 191 -12.32 25.73 -32.02
CA GLU A 191 -12.58 27.03 -32.66
C GLU A 191 -12.58 26.88 -34.19
N GLY A 192 -13.77 27.00 -34.77
CA GLY A 192 -13.95 27.19 -36.20
C GLY A 192 -14.13 28.68 -36.49
N ALA A 193 -13.31 29.22 -37.39
CA ALA A 193 -13.70 30.20 -38.43
C ALA A 193 -12.45 30.93 -38.93
N ARG A 194 -12.00 30.57 -40.14
CA ARG A 194 -11.75 31.50 -41.26
C ARG A 194 -11.21 30.71 -42.45
N ALA A 195 -12.10 30.51 -43.41
CA ALA A 195 -11.73 30.26 -44.79
C ALA A 195 -11.30 31.58 -45.46
N SER A 196 -10.20 31.58 -46.22
CA SER A 196 -10.18 31.94 -47.65
C SER A 196 -8.77 32.24 -48.17
N ALA A 197 -8.60 31.90 -49.46
CA ALA A 197 -7.63 32.42 -50.45
C ALA A 197 -6.21 31.80 -50.56
N ALA A 198 -6.13 30.80 -51.43
CA ALA A 198 -5.33 30.72 -52.68
C ALA A 198 -3.88 31.26 -52.73
N GLY A 199 -2.96 30.43 -53.27
CA GLY A 199 -1.69 30.92 -53.87
C GLY A 199 -0.55 29.91 -54.02
N ALA A 200 -0.58 29.15 -55.12
CA ALA A 200 0.50 28.50 -55.89
C ALA A 200 1.96 28.30 -55.36
N SER A 201 2.41 27.05 -55.55
CA SER A 201 3.69 26.62 -56.17
C SER A 201 5.03 26.70 -55.42
N GLY A 202 5.84 25.64 -55.57
CA GLY A 202 7.30 25.76 -55.56
C GLY A 202 8.08 24.76 -54.70
N ALA A 203 8.39 23.61 -55.29
CA ALA A 203 9.49 22.66 -55.04
C ALA A 203 10.54 22.94 -53.93
N GLY A 204 10.90 21.89 -53.19
CA GLY A 204 12.28 21.72 -52.72
C GLY A 204 12.49 20.88 -51.45
N HIS A 205 13.25 19.80 -51.60
CA HIS A 205 14.06 19.09 -50.59
C HIS A 205 13.41 18.03 -49.66
N ALA A 206 13.50 16.77 -50.11
CA ALA A 206 13.40 15.59 -49.26
C ALA A 206 14.79 15.15 -48.76
N ALA A 207 14.99 15.44 -47.48
CA ALA A 207 15.72 14.76 -46.41
C ALA A 207 16.55 13.46 -46.65
N ALA A 208 17.72 13.50 -46.00
CA ALA A 208 18.22 12.58 -44.96
C ALA A 208 19.08 11.34 -45.31
N ARG A 209 20.33 11.40 -44.83
CA ARG A 209 21.11 10.33 -44.19
C ARG A 209 21.95 10.96 -43.06
N PRO A 210 22.61 10.20 -42.17
CA PRO A 210 22.15 9.06 -41.38
C PRO A 210 22.42 9.28 -39.87
N VAL A 211 21.88 8.39 -39.03
CA VAL A 211 22.13 8.30 -37.59
C VAL A 211 23.47 7.61 -37.30
N ALA A 212 24.31 8.25 -36.48
CA ALA A 212 25.49 7.64 -35.85
C ALA A 212 25.65 8.13 -34.40
N GLY A 213 25.62 7.16 -33.47
CA GLY A 213 26.50 7.00 -32.31
C GLY A 213 26.65 8.13 -31.27
N ALA A 214 26.22 7.85 -30.04
CA ALA A 214 26.92 8.17 -28.77
C ALA A 214 25.95 7.90 -27.60
N ALA A 215 26.31 7.52 -26.39
CA ALA A 215 27.48 6.90 -25.79
C ALA A 215 27.02 6.55 -24.37
N ALA A 216 27.37 5.37 -23.88
CA ALA A 216 27.08 4.95 -22.52
C ALA A 216 27.87 5.79 -21.51
N ALA A 217 27.18 6.45 -20.57
CA ALA A 217 27.80 7.13 -19.44
C ALA A 217 27.48 6.37 -18.14
N ARG A 218 28.53 5.77 -17.58
CA ARG A 218 28.61 5.17 -16.25
C ARG A 218 28.57 6.27 -15.19
N ILE A 219 27.84 6.06 -14.10
CA ILE A 219 27.95 6.86 -12.86
C ILE A 219 28.87 6.11 -11.89
N PRO A 220 29.88 6.76 -11.28
CA PRO A 220 30.91 6.09 -10.49
C PRO A 220 30.46 5.79 -9.05
N ALA A 221 30.89 4.64 -8.56
CA ALA A 221 30.83 4.24 -7.16
C ALA A 221 31.93 4.95 -6.35
N ALA A 222 31.56 5.69 -5.32
CA ALA A 222 32.48 6.28 -4.36
C ALA A 222 32.41 5.55 -3.01
N ALA A 223 33.42 4.70 -2.83
CA ALA A 223 34.17 4.36 -1.62
C ALA A 223 33.51 4.45 -0.23
N ALA A 224 33.45 3.27 0.39
CA ALA A 224 33.46 3.05 1.82
C ALA A 224 34.68 3.69 2.52
N ARG A 225 34.45 4.23 3.72
CA ARG A 225 35.47 4.29 4.77
C ARG A 225 34.92 3.70 6.06
N SER A 226 35.74 2.78 6.57
CA SER A 226 35.68 2.02 7.80
C SER A 226 35.78 2.88 9.05
N ALA A 227 34.92 2.61 10.04
CA ALA A 227 35.26 2.80 11.46
C ALA A 227 34.32 1.95 12.34
N ALA A 228 34.91 1.01 13.07
CA ALA A 228 34.38 0.37 14.27
C ALA A 228 35.59 0.09 15.19
N PRO A 229 35.45 -0.20 16.50
CA PRO A 229 34.45 0.25 17.46
C PRO A 229 35.12 0.84 18.73
N SER A 230 34.51 1.81 19.41
CA SER A 230 34.97 2.24 20.75
C SER A 230 34.16 1.56 21.85
N ARG A 231 34.89 0.87 22.71
CA ARG A 231 34.46 0.19 23.93
C ARG A 231 33.73 1.14 24.89
N GLY A 232 32.52 0.74 25.33
CA GLY A 232 31.83 1.29 26.47
C GLY A 232 31.09 0.16 27.17
N GLY A 233 31.63 -0.31 28.29
CA GLY A 233 31.10 -1.45 29.05
C GLY A 233 29.76 -1.14 29.75
N PRO A 234 29.09 -2.17 30.28
CA PRO A 234 27.77 -2.05 30.90
C PRO A 234 27.84 -1.36 32.26
N ALA A 235 27.02 -0.32 32.46
CA ALA A 235 26.76 0.22 33.78
C ALA A 235 25.84 -0.75 34.55
N ALA A 236 26.38 -1.36 35.60
CA ALA A 236 25.64 -2.16 36.56
C ALA A 236 24.64 -1.30 37.37
N PRO A 237 23.52 -1.89 37.84
CA PRO A 237 22.52 -1.19 38.64
C PRO A 237 23.04 -0.87 40.05
N ALA A 238 22.85 0.39 40.47
CA ALA A 238 23.15 0.82 41.83
C ALA A 238 22.25 0.09 42.83
N ARG A 239 22.90 -0.61 43.76
CA ARG A 239 22.32 -1.21 44.97
C ARG A 239 21.61 -0.13 45.80
N LYS A 240 20.30 -0.29 46.02
CA LYS A 240 19.59 0.40 47.09
C LYS A 240 19.94 -0.31 48.40
N ARG A 241 20.77 0.35 49.23
CA ARG A 241 21.14 -0.11 50.57
C ARG A 241 19.95 -0.02 51.51
N GLU A 242 19.97 -0.95 52.45
CA GLU A 242 19.14 -1.08 53.63
C GLU A 242 19.09 0.19 54.49
N GLY A 243 17.93 0.33 55.12
CA GLY A 243 17.53 1.22 56.22
C GLY A 243 16.02 1.00 56.30
N GLY A 244 15.49 0.20 57.22
CA GLY A 244 15.68 0.30 58.66
C GLY A 244 14.54 1.15 59.20
N GLU A 245 13.85 0.65 60.23
CA GLU A 245 12.67 1.23 60.93
C GLU A 245 11.30 0.99 60.24
N GLU A 246 10.18 0.72 60.92
CA GLU A 246 9.85 0.36 62.31
C GLU A 246 8.32 0.18 62.33
N ARG A 247 7.81 -0.83 63.05
CA ARG A 247 6.49 -0.92 63.73
C ARG A 247 5.15 -0.74 62.97
N ALA A 248 4.37 -1.82 63.15
CA ALA A 248 3.06 -1.85 63.85
C ALA A 248 1.77 -1.43 63.13
N ARG A 249 0.81 -2.36 63.29
CA ARG A 249 -0.65 -2.32 63.10
C ARG A 249 -1.15 -2.72 61.71
#